data_AF-A0AAP9YDD0-F1
#
_entry.id   AF-A0AAP9YDD0-F1
#
_cell.length_a   1.000
_cell.length_b   1.000
_cell.length_c   1.000
_cell.angle_alpha   90.00
_cell.angle_beta   90.00
_cell.angle_gamma   90.00
#
_symmetry.space_group_name_H-M   'P 1'
#
loop_
_entity.id
_entity.type
_entity.pdbx_description
1 polymer ?
#
loop_
_entity_poly.entity_id
_entity_poly.type
_entity_poly.pdbx_seq_one_letter_code
_entity_poly.pdbx_strand_id
1 'polypeptide(L)'
;MWLALAKTFPNGKIHDHYSTTQQLGKALRAARKQLGLTQSQLALAAGVGLRFIVDLEAGKPTLRLENSLRVIEALGGEISLNGLPAPTGGDDHGA
;
A
#
# COMPACT_ATOMS: atom_id res chain seq x y z
N MET A 1 15.05 -18.81 10.00
CA MET A 1 13.64 -18.89 10.42
C MET A 1 12.83 -17.93 9.56
N TRP A 2 12.66 -18.29 8.29
CA TRP A 2 12.05 -17.47 7.24
C TRP A 2 11.16 -18.40 6.40
N LEU A 3 10.15 -19.00 7.03
CA LEU A 3 9.28 -20.03 6.41
C LEU A 3 7.88 -20.06 7.04
N ALA A 4 7.23 -18.91 7.18
CA ALA A 4 5.79 -18.89 7.40
C ALA A 4 5.18 -17.76 6.57
N LEU A 5 4.19 -18.12 5.73
CA LEU A 5 3.31 -17.27 4.94
C LEU A 5 3.59 -17.22 3.42
N ALA A 6 3.81 -18.36 2.79
CA ALA A 6 3.14 -18.61 1.51
C ALA A 6 1.63 -18.80 1.76
N LYS A 7 0.93 -17.73 2.17
CA LYS A 7 -0.53 -17.68 2.08
C LYS A 7 -0.85 -17.31 0.64
N THR A 8 -1.12 -18.35 -0.13
CA THR A 8 -1.78 -18.34 -1.44
C THR A 8 -2.70 -17.12 -1.60
N PHE A 9 -2.34 -16.19 -2.47
CA PHE A 9 -3.29 -15.22 -3.03
C PHE A 9 -4.25 -16.00 -3.94
N PRO A 10 -5.54 -16.15 -3.58
CA PRO A 10 -6.46 -16.85 -4.44
C PRO A 10 -6.77 -15.97 -5.67
N ASN A 11 -6.49 -16.54 -6.84
CA ASN A 11 -6.79 -16.06 -8.20
C ASN A 11 -5.88 -14.97 -8.78
N GLY A 12 -4.84 -15.39 -9.51
CA GLY A 12 -4.59 -15.07 -10.93
C GLY A 12 -4.63 -13.62 -11.47
N LYS A 13 -4.85 -12.60 -10.64
CA LYS A 13 -4.74 -11.19 -11.00
C LYS A 13 -3.37 -10.71 -10.59
N ILE A 14 -2.48 -10.65 -11.56
CA ILE A 14 -1.09 -10.20 -11.39
C ILE A 14 -1.00 -8.74 -10.90
N HIS A 15 -2.05 -7.92 -11.13
CA HIS A 15 -2.15 -6.58 -10.57
C HIS A 15 -3.63 -6.24 -10.31
N ASP A 16 -3.99 -6.01 -9.05
CA ASP A 16 -5.27 -5.38 -8.73
C ASP A 16 -5.16 -3.87 -9.00
N HIS A 17 -6.09 -3.34 -9.79
CA HIS A 17 -6.17 -1.91 -10.05
C HIS A 17 -7.12 -1.25 -9.04
N TYR A 18 -6.59 -0.32 -8.26
CA TYR A 18 -7.36 0.49 -7.31
C TYR A 18 -7.46 1.92 -7.83
N SER A 19 -8.65 2.34 -8.28
CA SER A 19 -8.86 3.69 -8.84
C SER A 19 -9.35 4.70 -7.80
N THR A 20 -9.69 4.27 -6.58
CA THR A 20 -10.24 5.13 -5.52
C THR A 20 -9.62 4.85 -4.16
N THR A 21 -9.64 5.85 -3.28
CA THR A 21 -9.14 5.71 -1.91
C THR A 21 -9.96 4.72 -1.09
N GLN A 22 -11.26 4.56 -1.38
CA GLN A 22 -12.11 3.54 -0.74
C GLN A 22 -11.73 2.12 -1.15
N GLN A 23 -11.37 1.89 -2.42
CA GLN A 23 -10.89 0.58 -2.86
C GLN A 23 -9.55 0.25 -2.20
N LEU A 24 -8.62 1.20 -2.21
CA LEU A 24 -7.32 1.06 -1.54
C LEU A 24 -7.50 0.76 -0.04
N GLY A 25 -8.29 1.56 0.68
CA GLY A 25 -8.54 1.37 2.11
C GLY A 25 -9.12 -0.01 2.45
N LYS A 26 -10.07 -0.49 1.64
CA LYS A 26 -10.63 -1.86 1.78
C LYS A 26 -9.58 -2.94 1.55
N ALA A 27 -8.72 -2.79 0.54
CA ALA A 27 -7.66 -3.75 0.25
C ALA A 27 -6.65 -3.83 1.41
N LEU A 28 -6.18 -2.68 1.92
CA LEU A 28 -5.26 -2.63 3.05
C LEU A 28 -5.89 -3.21 4.34
N ARG A 29 -7.18 -2.94 4.58
CA ARG A 29 -7.94 -3.54 5.69
C ARG A 29 -8.02 -5.06 5.56
N ALA A 30 -8.25 -5.57 4.35
CA ALA A 30 -8.31 -7.01 4.08
C ALA A 30 -6.95 -7.67 4.33
N ALA A 31 -5.86 -7.09 3.80
CA ALA A 31 -4.50 -7.56 4.02
C ALA A 31 -4.15 -7.60 5.52
N ARG A 32 -4.43 -6.51 6.26
CA ARG A 32 -4.22 -6.49 7.72
C ARG A 32 -4.93 -7.63 8.43
N LYS A 33 -6.20 -7.87 8.09
CA LYS A 33 -7.00 -8.97 8.68
C LYS A 33 -6.45 -10.34 8.33
N GLN A 34 -5.98 -10.55 7.10
CA GLN A 34 -5.37 -11.83 6.67
C GLN A 34 -4.07 -12.14 7.43
N LEU A 35 -3.32 -11.11 7.82
CA LEU A 35 -2.14 -11.18 8.68
C LEU A 35 -2.48 -11.31 10.18
N GLY A 36 -3.77 -11.27 10.56
CA GLY A 36 -4.19 -11.40 11.96
C GLY A 36 -3.88 -10.18 12.83
N LEU A 37 -3.62 -9.03 12.23
CA LEU A 37 -3.23 -7.82 12.96
C LEU A 37 -4.46 -6.98 13.36
N THR A 38 -4.43 -6.43 14.56
CA THR A 38 -5.32 -5.33 14.98
C THR A 38 -4.87 -4.01 14.32
N GLN A 39 -5.75 -3.00 14.28
CA GLN A 39 -5.38 -1.68 13.77
C GLN A 39 -4.24 -1.05 14.58
N SER A 40 -4.22 -1.24 15.90
CA SER A 40 -3.16 -0.74 16.78
C SER A 40 -1.81 -1.41 16.51
N GLN A 41 -1.80 -2.72 16.25
CA GLN A 41 -0.58 -3.44 15.86
C GLN A 41 -0.04 -2.97 14.51
N LEU A 42 -0.91 -2.74 13.52
CA LEU A 42 -0.48 -2.18 12.24
C LEU A 42 0.03 -0.75 12.40
N ALA A 43 -0.64 0.07 13.20
CA ALA A 43 -0.21 1.44 13.49
C ALA A 43 1.20 1.46 14.10
N LEU A 44 1.46 0.59 15.06
CA LEU A 44 2.77 0.42 15.69
C LEU A 44 3.83 -0.04 14.67
N ALA A 45 3.53 -1.07 13.87
CA ALA A 45 4.44 -1.60 12.88
C ALA A 45 4.82 -0.57 11.80
N ALA A 46 3.86 0.27 11.38
CA ALA A 46 4.08 1.31 10.38
C ALA A 46 4.62 2.64 10.96
N GLY A 47 4.76 2.76 12.29
CA GLY A 47 5.19 4.01 12.93
C GLY A 47 4.22 5.18 12.74
N VAL A 48 2.90 4.91 12.73
CA VAL A 48 1.85 5.92 12.55
C VAL A 48 0.83 5.89 13.68
N GLY A 49 0.03 6.96 13.83
CA GLY A 49 -1.04 7.00 14.83
C GLY A 49 -2.21 6.07 14.47
N LEU A 50 -2.86 5.46 15.46
CA LEU A 50 -4.04 4.59 15.26
C LEU A 50 -5.15 5.25 14.42
N ARG A 51 -5.42 6.54 14.66
CA ARG A 51 -6.39 7.33 13.90
C ARG A 51 -6.09 7.34 12.41
N PHE A 52 -4.81 7.33 12.03
CA PHE A 52 -4.39 7.25 10.64
C PHE A 52 -4.82 5.92 10.01
N ILE A 53 -4.61 4.79 10.70
CA ILE A 53 -5.07 3.47 10.21
C ILE A 53 -6.58 3.43 10.05
N VAL A 54 -7.32 3.99 11.02
CA VAL A 54 -8.80 4.06 10.94
C VAL A 54 -9.24 4.86 9.71
N ASP A 55 -8.69 6.06 9.53
CA ASP A 55 -9.03 6.93 8.40
C ASP A 55 -8.59 6.31 7.05
N LEU A 56 -7.41 5.66 7.01
CA LEU A 56 -6.88 4.96 5.83
C LEU A 56 -7.77 3.81 5.40
N GLU A 57 -8.14 2.93 6.33
CA GLU A 57 -9.02 1.80 6.01
C GLU A 57 -10.44 2.22 5.64
N ALA A 58 -10.88 3.38 6.14
CA ALA A 58 -12.14 4.01 5.72
C ALA A 58 -12.04 4.65 4.32
N GLY A 59 -10.84 4.77 3.76
CA GLY A 59 -10.60 5.37 2.44
C GLY A 59 -10.69 6.88 2.44
N LYS A 60 -10.31 7.54 3.54
CA LYS A 60 -10.28 9.01 3.62
C LYS A 60 -9.44 9.58 2.46
N PRO A 61 -9.98 10.54 1.68
CA PRO A 61 -9.29 11.06 0.50
C PRO A 61 -8.05 11.90 0.85
N THR A 62 -8.04 12.50 2.04
CA THR A 62 -6.97 13.39 2.50
C THR A 62 -6.08 12.69 3.53
N LEU A 63 -5.10 11.95 3.04
CA LEU A 63 -4.09 11.26 3.86
C LEU A 63 -2.69 11.60 3.34
N ARG A 64 -1.72 11.63 4.25
CA ARG A 64 -0.32 11.79 3.88
C ARG A 64 0.17 10.54 3.17
N LEU A 65 0.62 10.70 1.92
CA LEU A 65 1.11 9.60 1.09
C LEU A 65 2.27 8.84 1.75
N GLU A 66 3.23 9.55 2.37
CA GLU A 66 4.35 8.93 3.08
C GLU A 66 3.88 7.91 4.14
N ASN A 67 2.87 8.28 4.93
CA ASN A 67 2.33 7.38 5.94
C ASN A 67 1.58 6.21 5.31
N SER A 68 0.89 6.42 4.18
CA SER A 68 0.25 5.33 3.44
C SER A 68 1.29 4.34 2.91
N LEU A 69 2.42 4.82 2.40
CA LEU A 69 3.54 4.00 1.94
C LEU A 69 4.12 3.14 3.08
N ARG A 70 4.37 3.73 4.25
CA ARG A 70 4.82 2.98 5.44
C ARG A 70 3.84 1.88 5.86
N VAL A 71 2.54 2.15 5.76
CA VAL A 71 1.51 1.13 6.07
C VAL A 71 1.51 0.01 5.04
N ILE A 72 1.67 0.34 3.76
CA ILE A 72 1.77 -0.65 2.68
C ILE A 72 3.01 -1.54 2.88
N GLU A 73 4.15 -0.93 3.18
CA GLU A 73 5.40 -1.64 3.50
C GLU A 73 5.25 -2.53 4.74
N ALA A 74 4.63 -2.04 5.81
CA ALA A 74 4.37 -2.82 7.03
C ALA A 74 3.44 -4.03 6.79
N LEU A 75 2.62 -3.99 5.73
CA LEU A 75 1.80 -5.12 5.28
C LEU A 75 2.54 -6.04 4.30
N GLY A 76 3.78 -5.73 3.94
CA GLY A 76 4.61 -6.48 2.99
C GLY A 76 4.31 -6.17 1.51
N GLY A 77 3.67 -5.04 1.23
CA GLY A 77 3.36 -4.60 -0.14
C GLY A 77 4.24 -3.44 -0.61
N GLU A 78 4.04 -3.03 -1.86
CA GLU A 78 4.68 -1.87 -2.49
C GLU A 78 3.69 -1.15 -3.43
N ILE A 79 4.04 0.08 -3.84
CA ILE A 79 3.31 0.81 -4.90
C ILE A 79 4.16 0.81 -6.17
N SER A 80 3.57 0.39 -7.28
CA SER A 80 4.18 0.47 -8.62
C SER A 80 3.42 1.48 -9.48
N LEU A 81 4.14 2.32 -10.21
CA LEU A 81 3.57 3.24 -11.20
C LEU A 81 3.69 2.61 -12.59
N ASN A 82 2.57 2.48 -13.29
CA ASN A 82 2.48 1.89 -14.62
C ASN A 82 1.75 2.85 -15.58
N GLY A 83 2.09 2.81 -16.87
CA GLY A 83 1.39 3.57 -17.91
C GLY A 83 1.72 5.07 -17.96
N LEU A 84 2.78 5.51 -17.27
CA LEU A 84 3.35 6.84 -17.45
C LEU A 84 4.22 6.85 -18.72
N PRO A 85 4.23 7.95 -19.51
CA PRO A 85 5.17 8.09 -20.61
C PRO A 85 6.60 8.00 -20.04
N ALA A 86 7.48 7.30 -20.74
CA ALA A 86 8.90 7.31 -20.40
C ALA A 86 9.38 8.77 -20.40
N PRO A 87 10.25 9.17 -19.46
CA PRO A 87 10.91 10.47 -19.55
C PRO A 87 11.62 10.51 -20.90
N THR A 88 11.14 11.36 -21.81
CA THR A 88 11.80 11.60 -23.09
C THR A 88 13.11 12.30 -22.77
N GLY A 89 14.21 11.55 -22.76
CA GLY A 89 15.55 12.11 -22.71
C GLY A 89 15.70 13.06 -23.90
N GLY A 90 15.78 14.34 -23.61
CA GLY A 90 15.77 15.43 -24.59
C GLY A 90 16.18 16.74 -23.94
N ASP A 91 17.20 16.68 -23.10
CA ASP A 91 18.00 17.80 -22.62
C ASP A 91 19.48 17.41 -22.61
N ASP A 92 19.91 16.85 -23.74
CA ASP A 92 21.21 17.09 -24.36
C ASP A 92 21.39 18.60 -24.55
N HIS A 93 21.78 19.29 -23.47
CA HIS A 93 22.51 20.55 -23.57
C HIS A 93 23.99 20.21 -23.35
N GLY A 94 24.60 19.69 -24.42
CA GLY A 94 26.02 19.94 -24.64
C GLY A 94 26.21 21.42 -24.94
N ALA A 95 26.82 22.15 -24.01
CA ALA A 95 27.69 23.30 -24.22
C ALA A 95 28.32 23.71 -22.88
#